data_AF-A0A397BU13-F1
#
_entry.id   AF-A0A397BU13-F1
#
_cell.length_a   1.000
_cell.length_b   1.000
_cell.length_c   1.000
_cell.angle_alpha   90.00
_cell.angle_beta   90.00
_cell.angle_gamma   90.00
#
_symmetry.space_group_name_H-M   'P 1'
#
loop_
_entity.id
_entity.type
_entity.pdbx_description
1 polymer ?
#
loop_
_entity_poly.entity_id
_entity_poly.type
_entity_poly.pdbx_seq_one_letter_code
_entity_poly.pdbx_strand_id
1 'polypeptide(L)'
;MLLLLNRDDESSSYTEFPITSGATPKLPPLASLQQTTRLGCHQVPLLRPQKPQYGHVYHTPLQRTFKVVLDDQLQVDWRGTFICFGYDEGSVFAALCGRRKGRWRHEEVRYAAYWLERLHGGASRQSTRAALAAALHSDEMRVLKKLHNCPVLTSMAKSSSGQSSDSYESLRVGFLKATQLEALLAIRPHLGDLIAMAPSVR
;
A
#
# COMPACT_ATOMS: atom_id res chain seq x y z
N MET A 1 54.55 41.86 12.70
CA MET A 1 54.31 41.60 14.14
C MET A 1 53.82 40.18 14.27
N LEU A 2 54.59 39.36 15.00
CA LEU A 2 54.37 37.95 15.31
C LEU A 2 54.22 37.88 16.84
N LEU A 3 53.08 37.44 17.36
CA LEU A 3 52.86 37.00 18.75
C LEU A 3 51.66 36.02 18.70
N LEU A 4 51.86 34.70 18.67
CA LEU A 4 52.04 33.74 19.79
C LEU A 4 50.90 33.76 20.83
N LEU A 5 50.44 32.55 21.16
CA LEU A 5 49.60 32.04 22.28
C LEU A 5 48.44 31.22 21.70
N ASN A 6 48.12 29.98 22.08
CA ASN A 6 48.75 29.03 22.98
C ASN A 6 48.27 27.65 22.53
N ARG A 7 49.12 26.68 22.84
CA ARG A 7 48.97 25.25 22.60
C ARG A 7 48.29 24.68 23.84
N ASP A 8 47.14 24.04 23.67
CA ASP A 8 46.58 23.12 24.65
C ASP A 8 46.30 21.79 23.96
N ASP A 9 47.15 20.83 24.32
CA ASP A 9 47.03 19.39 24.15
C ASP A 9 45.86 18.90 25.03
N GLU A 10 44.81 18.34 24.41
CA GLU A 10 43.86 17.45 25.10
C GLU A 10 43.62 16.24 24.21
N SER A 11 44.39 15.20 24.52
CA SER A 11 44.09 13.78 24.41
C SER A 11 42.85 13.37 23.60
N SER A 12 43.07 12.91 22.37
CA SER A 12 42.22 11.87 21.78
C SER A 12 43.06 10.62 21.59
N SER A 13 43.00 9.72 22.57
CA SER A 13 43.50 8.37 22.46
C SER A 13 42.70 7.64 21.38
N TYR A 14 43.22 7.64 20.16
CA TYR A 14 42.79 6.70 19.12
C TYR A 14 43.23 5.31 19.56
N THR A 15 42.34 4.56 20.20
CA THR A 15 42.42 3.10 20.16
C THR A 15 42.18 2.68 18.72
N GLU A 16 43.28 2.43 18.00
CA GLU A 16 43.27 1.65 16.76
C GLU A 16 42.67 0.27 17.06
N PHE A 17 41.43 0.06 16.62
CA PHE A 17 40.88 -1.27 16.54
C PHE A 17 41.58 -2.00 15.38
N PRO A 18 42.17 -3.18 15.60
CA PRO A 18 42.74 -3.94 14.50
C PRO A 18 41.62 -4.31 13.53
N ILE A 19 41.82 -3.96 12.26
CA ILE A 19 40.96 -4.36 11.15
C ILE A 19 41.11 -5.88 10.98
N THR A 20 40.33 -6.64 11.73
CA THR A 20 40.09 -8.04 11.43
C THR A 20 39.24 -8.08 10.16
N SER A 21 39.84 -8.64 9.09
CA SER A 21 39.15 -9.10 7.89
C SER A 21 37.99 -10.03 8.27
N GLY A 22 36.83 -9.43 8.52
CA GLY A 22 35.59 -10.11 8.89
C GLY A 22 34.76 -10.32 7.65
N ALA A 23 34.66 -11.58 7.23
CA ALA A 23 33.80 -12.04 6.15
C ALA A 23 32.42 -11.39 6.23
N THR A 24 31.95 -10.82 5.12
CA THR A 24 30.52 -10.51 4.98
C THR A 24 29.74 -11.80 5.19
N PRO A 25 28.66 -11.80 6.01
CA PRO A 25 27.84 -12.99 6.15
C PRO A 25 27.20 -13.27 4.80
N LYS A 26 27.76 -14.24 4.06
CA LYS A 26 27.21 -14.71 2.81
C LYS A 26 25.85 -15.33 3.14
N LEU A 27 24.81 -14.77 2.54
CA LEU A 27 23.49 -15.40 2.53
C LEU A 27 23.65 -16.83 2.00
N PRO A 28 23.02 -17.83 2.64
CA PRO A 28 23.11 -19.20 2.18
C PRO A 28 22.59 -19.27 0.73
N PRO A 29 23.22 -20.09 -0.13
CA PRO A 29 22.74 -20.32 -1.49
C PRO A 29 21.26 -20.74 -1.46
N LEU A 30 20.44 -20.24 -2.40
CA LEU A 30 19.02 -20.60 -2.51
C LEU A 30 18.80 -22.12 -2.58
N ALA A 31 19.78 -22.88 -3.07
CA ALA A 31 19.77 -24.34 -3.09
C ALA A 31 19.79 -25.00 -1.69
N SER A 32 20.38 -24.34 -0.69
CA SER A 32 20.44 -24.84 0.69
C SER A 32 19.08 -24.76 1.41
N LEU A 33 18.18 -23.87 0.96
CA LEU A 33 16.78 -23.83 1.43
C LEU A 33 15.92 -24.95 0.84
N GLN A 34 16.37 -25.60 -0.23
CA GLN A 34 15.61 -26.68 -0.89
C GLN A 34 15.87 -28.06 -0.27
N GLN A 35 16.86 -28.18 0.61
CA GLN A 35 17.33 -29.47 1.16
C GLN A 35 16.90 -29.74 2.60
N THR A 36 16.23 -28.80 3.28
CA THR A 36 15.51 -29.08 4.53
C THR A 36 14.26 -29.90 4.23
N THR A 37 14.48 -31.21 4.19
CA THR A 37 13.64 -32.23 4.82
C THR A 37 12.22 -32.41 4.24
N ARG A 38 12.15 -33.31 3.26
CA ARG A 38 10.97 -34.15 2.97
C ARG A 38 10.76 -35.21 4.07
N LEU A 39 10.57 -34.80 5.33
CA LEU A 39 10.05 -35.65 6.40
C LEU A 39 9.02 -34.84 7.17
N GLY A 40 7.79 -35.36 7.19
CA GLY A 40 6.64 -34.69 7.79
C GLY A 40 5.87 -33.90 6.75
N CYS A 41 4.74 -34.47 6.31
CA CYS A 41 3.59 -33.67 5.90
C CYS A 41 3.17 -32.86 7.14
N HIS A 42 3.89 -31.78 7.44
CA HIS A 42 3.30 -30.69 8.19
C HIS A 42 2.21 -30.19 7.25
N GLN A 43 0.98 -30.61 7.52
CA GLN A 43 -0.17 -29.82 7.14
C GLN A 43 0.18 -28.39 7.56
N VAL A 44 0.56 -27.55 6.60
CA VAL A 44 0.44 -26.10 6.76
C VAL A 44 -0.98 -25.97 7.26
N PRO A 45 -1.22 -25.50 8.51
CA PRO A 45 -2.57 -25.38 9.01
C PRO A 45 -3.33 -24.66 7.91
N LEU A 46 -4.28 -25.36 7.31
CA LEU A 46 -5.17 -24.78 6.33
C LEU A 46 -5.86 -23.71 7.16
N LEU A 47 -5.34 -22.48 7.08
CA LEU A 47 -5.91 -21.32 7.74
C LEU A 47 -7.31 -21.30 7.20
N ARG A 48 -8.25 -21.84 7.98
CA ARG A 48 -9.66 -21.80 7.62
C ARG A 48 -9.91 -20.34 7.29
N PRO A 49 -10.56 -20.03 6.17
CA PRO A 49 -10.92 -18.66 5.87
C PRO A 49 -11.81 -18.19 7.03
N GLN A 50 -11.20 -17.57 8.03
CA GLN A 50 -11.93 -17.01 9.15
C GLN A 50 -12.67 -15.83 8.54
N LYS A 51 -13.98 -15.80 8.78
CA LYS A 51 -14.79 -14.68 8.33
C LYS A 51 -14.18 -13.42 8.94
N PRO A 52 -13.80 -12.41 8.14
CA PRO A 52 -13.12 -11.24 8.66
C PRO A 52 -13.99 -10.61 9.75
N GLN A 53 -13.38 -10.41 10.91
CA GLN A 53 -14.02 -9.71 12.01
C GLN A 53 -13.92 -8.21 11.74
N TYR A 54 -14.96 -7.46 12.06
CA TYR A 54 -15.01 -6.03 11.80
C TYR A 54 -15.17 -5.26 13.11
N GLY A 55 -14.43 -4.16 13.21
CA GLY A 55 -14.50 -3.20 14.30
C GLY A 55 -14.69 -1.79 13.79
N HIS A 56 -14.58 -0.82 14.70
CA HIS A 56 -14.61 0.59 14.36
C HIS A 56 -13.50 1.35 15.07
N VAL A 57 -12.96 2.35 14.40
CA VAL A 57 -12.02 3.32 14.97
C VAL A 57 -12.60 4.71 14.83
N TYR A 58 -12.44 5.54 15.85
CA TYR A 58 -12.79 6.95 15.81
C TYR A 58 -11.53 7.79 15.61
N HIS A 59 -11.53 8.69 14.63
CA HIS A 59 -10.43 9.61 14.38
C HIS A 59 -10.75 10.98 14.99
N THR A 60 -9.99 11.36 16.02
CA THR A 60 -10.29 12.55 16.83
C THR A 60 -10.29 13.86 16.02
N PRO A 61 -9.26 14.18 15.19
CA PRO A 61 -9.25 15.41 14.40
C PRO A 61 -10.35 15.50 13.33
N LEU A 62 -10.78 14.36 12.78
CA LEU A 62 -11.82 14.33 11.74
C LEU A 62 -13.23 14.15 12.32
N GLN A 63 -13.33 13.88 13.62
CA GLN A 63 -14.57 13.56 14.32
C GLN A 63 -15.42 12.51 13.61
N ARG A 64 -14.77 11.48 13.08
CA ARG A 64 -15.41 10.48 12.21
C ARG A 64 -15.03 9.07 12.61
N THR A 65 -16.01 8.18 12.48
CA THR A 65 -15.83 6.75 12.67
C THR A 65 -15.57 6.04 11.35
N PHE A 66 -14.63 5.09 11.37
CA PHE A 66 -14.28 4.24 10.24
C PHE A 66 -14.44 2.77 10.62
N LYS A 67 -14.97 1.98 9.68
CA LYS A 67 -15.01 0.53 9.80
C LYS A 67 -13.63 -0.05 9.49
N VAL A 68 -13.19 -1.01 10.29
CA VAL A 68 -11.89 -1.67 10.15
C VAL A 68 -12.02 -3.19 10.23
N VAL A 69 -11.01 -3.89 9.71
CA VAL A 69 -10.85 -5.34 9.89
C VAL A 69 -10.04 -5.59 11.15
N LEU A 70 -10.44 -6.57 11.93
CA LEU A 70 -9.73 -7.02 13.13
C LEU A 70 -9.01 -8.34 12.87
N ASP A 71 -7.86 -8.51 13.50
CA ASP A 71 -7.14 -9.79 13.55
C ASP A 71 -7.71 -10.75 14.61
N ASP A 72 -7.10 -11.92 14.74
CA ASP A 72 -7.51 -12.95 15.70
C ASP A 72 -7.35 -12.50 17.16
N GLN A 73 -6.56 -11.45 17.41
CA GLN A 73 -6.33 -10.83 18.72
C GLN A 73 -7.22 -9.60 18.95
N LEU A 74 -8.24 -9.39 18.10
CA LEU A 74 -9.14 -8.23 18.12
C LEU A 74 -8.42 -6.88 17.98
N GLN A 75 -7.20 -6.87 17.44
CA GLN A 75 -6.48 -5.66 17.09
C GLN A 75 -6.79 -5.26 15.65
N VAL A 76 -6.56 -3.99 15.31
CA VAL A 76 -6.83 -3.50 13.95
C VAL A 76 -5.80 -4.05 12.97
N ASP A 77 -6.23 -4.89 12.04
CA ASP A 77 -5.41 -5.30 10.91
C ASP A 77 -5.48 -4.21 9.83
N TRP A 78 -4.53 -3.26 9.87
CA TRP A 78 -4.46 -2.18 8.89
C TRP A 78 -4.25 -2.66 7.46
N ARG A 79 -3.51 -3.75 7.28
CA ARG A 79 -3.29 -4.34 5.96
C ARG A 79 -4.58 -4.96 5.44
N GLY A 80 -5.24 -5.80 6.24
CA GLY A 80 -6.53 -6.39 5.90
C GLY A 80 -7.60 -5.34 5.67
N THR A 81 -7.63 -4.29 6.50
CA THR A 81 -8.50 -3.12 6.34
C THR A 81 -8.26 -2.44 4.99
N PHE A 82 -7.01 -2.22 4.60
CA PHE A 82 -6.70 -1.61 3.31
C PHE A 82 -7.10 -2.50 2.13
N ILE A 83 -6.85 -3.80 2.18
CA ILE A 83 -7.24 -4.70 1.09
C ILE A 83 -8.77 -4.81 0.98
N CYS A 84 -9.48 -4.77 2.11
CA CYS A 84 -10.94 -4.83 2.15
C CYS A 84 -11.58 -3.54 1.62
N PHE A 85 -11.25 -2.39 2.21
CA PHE A 85 -11.94 -1.12 1.94
C PHE A 85 -11.19 -0.21 0.95
N GLY A 86 -9.90 -0.44 0.74
CA GLY A 86 -9.10 0.34 -0.21
C GLY A 86 -9.24 1.84 -0.02
N TYR A 87 -9.50 2.54 -1.11
CA TYR A 87 -9.81 3.96 -1.14
C TYR A 87 -11.31 4.23 -1.37
N ASP A 88 -12.17 3.27 -1.02
CA ASP A 88 -13.60 3.43 -1.19
C ASP A 88 -14.11 4.59 -0.32
N GLU A 89 -15.22 5.19 -0.72
CA GLU A 89 -15.82 6.31 -0.01
C GLU A 89 -16.13 5.93 1.45
N GLY A 90 -15.68 6.76 2.38
CA GLY A 90 -15.84 6.52 3.81
C GLY A 90 -14.86 5.53 4.42
N SER A 91 -13.89 5.01 3.66
CA SER A 91 -12.74 4.31 4.23
C SER A 91 -11.79 5.28 4.94
N VAL A 92 -11.09 4.77 5.95
CA VAL A 92 -10.04 5.52 6.66
C VAL A 92 -8.91 5.96 5.71
N PHE A 93 -8.58 5.14 4.73
CA PHE A 93 -7.52 5.44 3.77
C PHE A 93 -7.96 6.49 2.73
N ALA A 94 -9.22 6.50 2.30
CA ALA A 94 -9.72 7.60 1.46
C ALA A 94 -9.69 8.95 2.19
N ALA A 95 -9.93 8.95 3.50
CA ALA A 95 -9.95 10.17 4.31
C ALA A 95 -8.55 10.68 4.67
N LEU A 96 -7.61 9.78 4.99
CA LEU A 96 -6.30 10.15 5.55
C LEU A 96 -5.16 10.11 4.52
N CYS A 97 -5.23 9.26 3.50
CA CYS A 97 -4.18 9.22 2.50
C CYS A 97 -4.29 10.42 1.55
N GLY A 98 -3.17 11.07 1.27
CA GLY A 98 -3.09 12.06 0.19
C GLY A 98 -3.35 11.43 -1.19
N ARG A 99 -3.84 12.24 -2.14
CA ARG A 99 -4.00 11.81 -3.54
C ARG A 99 -2.66 11.44 -4.14
N ARG A 100 -2.65 10.35 -4.91
CA ARG A 100 -1.43 9.78 -5.48
C ARG A 100 -0.86 10.63 -6.62
N LYS A 101 0.47 10.73 -6.65
CA LYS A 101 1.27 11.52 -7.63
C LYS A 101 2.25 10.60 -8.37
N GLY A 102 2.81 11.07 -9.48
CA GLY A 102 3.86 10.35 -10.22
C GLY A 102 3.34 9.34 -11.26
N ARG A 103 4.18 8.36 -11.62
CA ARG A 103 3.90 7.38 -12.68
C ARG A 103 2.82 6.39 -12.25
N TRP A 104 2.07 5.86 -13.22
CA TRP A 104 1.11 4.79 -12.96
C TRP A 104 1.83 3.45 -12.96
N ARG A 105 1.53 2.61 -11.97
CA ARG A 105 1.92 1.20 -11.97
C ARG A 105 1.12 0.40 -12.99
N HIS A 106 1.60 -0.79 -13.31
CA HIS A 106 0.93 -1.67 -14.27
C HIS A 106 -0.47 -2.05 -13.80
N GLU A 107 -0.63 -2.38 -12.52
CA GLU A 107 -1.89 -2.77 -11.89
C GLU A 107 -2.90 -1.61 -11.90
N GLU A 108 -2.43 -0.38 -11.70
CA GLU A 108 -3.25 0.83 -11.82
C GLU A 108 -3.77 1.03 -13.24
N VAL A 109 -2.91 0.84 -14.25
CA VAL A 109 -3.30 0.95 -15.68
C VAL A 109 -4.38 -0.08 -16.00
N ARG A 110 -4.22 -1.34 -15.55
CA ARG A 110 -5.21 -2.40 -15.78
C ARG A 110 -6.53 -2.10 -15.10
N TYR A 111 -6.50 -1.68 -13.83
CA TYR A 111 -7.71 -1.34 -13.09
C TYR A 111 -8.42 -0.11 -13.68
N ALA A 112 -7.68 0.89 -14.16
CA ALA A 112 -8.24 2.05 -14.84
C ALA A 112 -8.87 1.72 -16.20
N ALA A 113 -8.28 0.80 -16.96
CA ALA A 113 -8.85 0.35 -18.24
C ALA A 113 -10.23 -0.29 -18.05
N TYR A 114 -10.39 -1.10 -17.01
CA TYR A 114 -11.69 -1.66 -16.62
C TYR A 114 -12.71 -0.56 -16.29
N TRP A 115 -12.32 0.44 -15.49
CA TRP A 115 -13.19 1.57 -15.14
C TRP A 115 -13.60 2.39 -16.37
N LEU A 116 -12.67 2.62 -17.30
CA LEU A 116 -12.95 3.31 -18.55
C LEU A 116 -14.03 2.58 -19.34
N GLU A 117 -13.89 1.28 -19.59
CA GLU A 117 -14.88 0.46 -20.32
C GLU A 117 -16.29 0.65 -19.75
N ARG A 118 -16.42 0.60 -18.42
CA ARG A 118 -17.71 0.73 -17.73
C ARG A 118 -18.32 2.14 -17.80
N LEU A 119 -17.49 3.17 -18.00
CA LEU A 119 -17.92 4.57 -18.12
C LEU A 119 -18.27 5.00 -19.56
N HIS A 120 -18.01 4.17 -20.58
CA HIS A 120 -18.26 4.51 -21.99
C HIS A 120 -19.75 4.71 -22.35
N GLY A 121 -20.70 4.50 -21.42
CA GLY A 121 -22.15 4.66 -21.62
C GLY A 121 -22.69 6.09 -21.48
N GLY A 122 -22.05 7.11 -22.05
CA GLY A 122 -22.59 8.48 -22.13
C GLY A 122 -22.04 9.51 -21.12
N ALA A 123 -21.01 9.17 -20.36
CA ALA A 123 -20.35 10.12 -19.46
C ALA A 123 -19.53 11.17 -20.22
N SER A 124 -19.57 12.43 -19.78
CA SER A 124 -18.68 13.48 -20.27
C SER A 124 -17.21 13.16 -19.98
N ARG A 125 -16.27 13.72 -20.77
CA ARG A 125 -14.81 13.55 -20.50
C ARG A 125 -14.43 14.00 -19.09
N GLN A 126 -15.09 15.05 -18.58
CA GLN A 126 -14.85 15.57 -17.24
C GLN A 126 -15.34 14.62 -16.15
N SER A 127 -16.54 14.06 -16.28
CA SER A 127 -17.09 13.09 -15.32
C SER A 127 -16.30 11.78 -15.34
N THR A 128 -15.85 11.32 -16.51
CA THR A 128 -14.97 10.14 -16.62
C THR A 128 -13.65 10.36 -15.90
N ARG A 129 -13.05 11.56 -16.05
CA ARG A 129 -11.82 11.94 -15.37
C ARG A 129 -11.98 11.95 -13.84
N ALA A 130 -13.03 12.59 -13.35
CA ALA A 130 -13.32 12.66 -11.91
C ALA A 130 -13.60 11.26 -11.32
N ALA A 131 -14.37 10.43 -12.02
CA ALA A 131 -14.67 9.06 -11.59
C ALA A 131 -13.40 8.20 -11.50
N LEU A 132 -12.51 8.27 -12.49
CA LEU A 132 -11.21 7.59 -12.44
C LEU A 132 -10.30 8.13 -11.33
N ALA A 133 -10.27 9.45 -11.13
CA ALA A 133 -9.50 10.05 -10.06
C ALA A 133 -9.95 9.55 -8.69
N ALA A 134 -11.27 9.47 -8.46
CA ALA A 134 -11.84 8.88 -7.26
C ALA A 134 -11.46 7.40 -7.12
N ALA A 135 -11.72 6.57 -8.13
CA ALA A 135 -11.48 5.13 -8.10
C ALA A 135 -10.01 4.74 -7.86
N LEU A 136 -9.07 5.54 -8.37
CA LEU A 136 -7.63 5.28 -8.25
C LEU A 136 -6.97 6.05 -7.08
N HIS A 137 -7.76 6.79 -6.31
CA HIS A 137 -7.29 7.76 -5.33
C HIS A 137 -6.19 8.68 -5.87
N SER A 138 -6.39 9.11 -7.11
CA SER A 138 -5.42 9.86 -7.90
C SER A 138 -5.85 11.32 -8.02
N ASP A 139 -4.88 12.21 -8.23
CA ASP A 139 -5.15 13.57 -8.64
C ASP A 139 -5.75 13.62 -10.07
N GLU A 140 -6.70 14.53 -10.32
CA GLU A 140 -7.38 14.61 -11.62
C GLU A 140 -6.44 15.07 -12.76
N MET A 141 -5.43 15.88 -12.48
CA MET A 141 -4.44 16.28 -13.49
C MET A 141 -3.51 15.13 -13.83
N ARG A 142 -3.20 14.26 -12.86
CA ARG A 142 -2.48 13.00 -13.12
C ARG A 142 -3.29 12.08 -14.04
N VAL A 143 -4.60 11.96 -13.81
CA VAL A 143 -5.50 11.20 -14.69
C VAL A 143 -5.56 11.83 -16.08
N LEU A 144 -5.76 13.16 -16.17
CA LEU A 144 -5.79 13.88 -17.44
C LEU A 144 -4.55 13.61 -18.30
N LYS A 145 -3.37 13.82 -17.71
CA LYS A 145 -2.08 13.58 -18.38
C LYS A 145 -1.96 12.14 -18.86
N LYS A 146 -2.47 11.18 -18.08
CA LYS A 146 -2.35 9.78 -18.43
C LYS A 146 -3.31 9.34 -19.52
N LEU A 147 -4.55 9.83 -19.50
CA LEU A 147 -5.51 9.62 -20.58
C LEU A 147 -5.05 10.24 -21.90
N HIS A 148 -4.39 11.40 -21.85
CA HIS A 148 -3.85 12.04 -23.05
C HIS A 148 -2.65 11.28 -23.64
N ASN A 149 -1.75 10.78 -22.78
CA ASN A 149 -0.47 10.21 -23.22
C ASN A 149 -0.48 8.68 -23.40
N CYS A 150 -1.60 8.01 -23.14
CA CYS A 150 -1.67 6.55 -23.17
C CYS A 150 -2.87 6.08 -24.02
N PRO A 151 -2.74 6.09 -25.37
CA PRO A 151 -3.76 5.53 -26.27
C PRO A 151 -4.08 4.06 -25.96
N VAL A 152 -3.11 3.35 -25.36
CA VAL A 152 -3.23 1.96 -24.92
C VAL A 152 -4.32 1.78 -23.86
N LEU A 153 -4.58 2.77 -22.98
CA LEU A 153 -5.70 2.68 -22.03
C LEU A 153 -7.05 2.63 -22.75
N THR A 154 -7.19 3.40 -23.82
CA THR A 154 -8.39 3.44 -24.64
C THR A 154 -8.53 2.18 -25.52
N SER A 155 -7.42 1.61 -26.00
CA SER A 155 -7.46 0.34 -26.75
C SER A 155 -7.69 -0.87 -25.84
N MET A 156 -7.10 -0.90 -24.64
CA MET A 156 -7.30 -1.95 -23.63
C MET A 156 -8.74 -2.00 -23.15
N ALA A 157 -9.36 -0.84 -22.90
CA ALA A 157 -10.79 -0.77 -22.55
C ALA A 157 -11.73 -1.29 -23.66
N LYS A 158 -11.26 -1.34 -24.92
CA LYS A 158 -12.02 -1.91 -26.05
C LYS A 158 -11.77 -3.41 -26.22
N SER A 159 -10.59 -3.90 -25.84
CA SER A 159 -10.17 -5.30 -26.02
C SER A 159 -10.45 -6.19 -24.80
N SER A 160 -10.76 -5.61 -23.64
CA SER A 160 -11.32 -6.32 -22.48
C SER A 160 -12.70 -6.92 -22.75
N SER A 161 -13.40 -6.45 -23.79
CA SER A 161 -14.67 -7.04 -24.26
C SER A 161 -14.54 -8.47 -24.82
N GLY A 162 -13.32 -9.01 -24.99
CA GLY A 162 -13.11 -10.34 -25.58
C GLY A 162 -12.09 -11.27 -24.95
N GLN A 163 -11.09 -10.83 -24.16
CA GLN A 163 -9.95 -11.71 -23.80
C GLN A 163 -9.30 -11.53 -22.42
N SER A 164 -9.73 -10.60 -21.56
CA SER A 164 -9.14 -10.49 -20.20
C SER A 164 -9.96 -11.26 -19.16
N SER A 165 -9.44 -12.41 -18.70
CA SER A 165 -10.08 -13.29 -17.71
C SER A 165 -10.17 -12.71 -16.29
N ASP A 166 -9.53 -11.57 -16.01
CA ASP A 166 -9.47 -11.02 -14.66
C ASP A 166 -10.79 -10.34 -14.27
N SER A 167 -11.41 -10.83 -13.19
CA SER A 167 -12.60 -10.20 -12.62
C SER A 167 -12.29 -8.80 -12.06
N TYR A 168 -13.32 -7.97 -11.93
CA TYR A 168 -13.22 -6.67 -11.27
C TYR A 168 -12.51 -6.77 -9.91
N GLU A 169 -12.90 -7.76 -9.11
CA GLU A 169 -12.35 -7.93 -7.76
C GLU A 169 -10.86 -8.28 -7.83
N SER A 170 -10.43 -9.10 -8.79
CA SER A 170 -9.03 -9.41 -9.02
C SER A 170 -8.22 -8.14 -9.37
N LEU A 171 -8.75 -7.31 -10.28
CA LEU A 171 -8.10 -6.06 -10.68
C LEU A 171 -8.03 -5.04 -9.54
N ARG A 172 -9.12 -4.90 -8.77
CA ARG A 172 -9.18 -4.03 -7.58
C ARG A 172 -8.16 -4.49 -6.54
N VAL A 173 -8.17 -5.77 -6.18
CA VAL A 173 -7.22 -6.34 -5.21
C VAL A 173 -5.78 -6.20 -5.70
N GLY A 174 -5.51 -6.40 -6.99
CA GLY A 174 -4.19 -6.18 -7.59
C GLY A 174 -3.72 -4.73 -7.43
N PHE A 175 -4.59 -3.77 -7.76
CA PHE A 175 -4.33 -2.34 -7.57
C PHE A 175 -4.07 -1.99 -6.10
N LEU A 176 -4.88 -2.48 -5.17
CA LEU A 176 -4.70 -2.24 -3.75
C LEU A 176 -3.38 -2.84 -3.27
N LYS A 177 -3.07 -4.10 -3.58
CA LYS A 177 -1.77 -4.70 -3.24
C LYS A 177 -0.59 -3.89 -3.77
N ALA A 178 -0.69 -3.38 -5.00
CA ALA A 178 0.35 -2.55 -5.61
C ALA A 178 0.53 -1.19 -4.91
N THR A 179 -0.48 -0.68 -4.21
CA THR A 179 -0.45 0.63 -3.51
C THR A 179 -0.39 0.51 -1.99
N GLN A 180 -0.44 -0.71 -1.45
CA GLN A 180 -0.53 -0.99 -0.02
C GLN A 180 0.56 -0.32 0.81
N LEU A 181 1.82 -0.37 0.37
CA LEU A 181 2.91 0.23 1.13
C LEU A 181 2.76 1.75 1.27
N GLU A 182 2.37 2.43 0.19
CA GLU A 182 2.14 3.88 0.22
C GLU A 182 0.99 4.24 1.16
N ALA A 183 -0.11 3.47 1.11
CA ALA A 183 -1.27 3.68 1.96
C ALA A 183 -0.92 3.51 3.45
N LEU A 184 -0.22 2.42 3.79
CA LEU A 184 0.17 2.13 5.17
C LEU A 184 1.17 3.16 5.72
N LEU A 185 2.10 3.64 4.89
CA LEU A 185 3.01 4.72 5.27
C LEU A 185 2.27 6.05 5.47
N ALA A 186 1.26 6.34 4.64
CA ALA A 186 0.49 7.57 4.72
C ALA A 186 -0.40 7.64 5.97
N ILE A 187 -0.96 6.52 6.45
CA ILE A 187 -1.79 6.52 7.67
C ILE A 187 -0.96 6.52 8.95
N ARG A 188 0.31 6.12 8.90
CA ARG A 188 1.17 5.96 10.09
C ARG A 188 1.18 7.16 11.04
N PRO A 189 1.26 8.43 10.56
CA PRO A 189 1.23 9.60 11.44
C PRO A 189 -0.09 9.79 12.18
N HIS A 190 -1.19 9.23 11.66
CA HIS A 190 -2.55 9.37 12.20
C HIS A 190 -2.92 8.26 13.18
N LEU A 191 -2.09 7.24 13.36
CA LEU A 191 -2.43 6.10 14.23
C LEU A 191 -2.64 6.51 15.69
N GLY A 192 -1.93 7.56 16.17
CA GLY A 192 -2.13 8.10 17.52
C GLY A 192 -3.48 8.82 17.70
N ASP A 193 -4.08 9.30 16.62
CA ASP A 193 -5.37 10.00 16.62
C ASP A 193 -6.57 9.04 16.49
N LEU A 194 -6.30 7.76 16.23
CA LEU A 194 -7.28 6.70 16.02
C LEU A 194 -7.52 5.92 17.31
N ILE A 195 -8.75 6.01 17.82
CA ILE A 195 -9.18 5.34 19.04
C ILE A 195 -10.02 4.14 18.64
N ALA A 196 -9.59 2.93 19.01
CA ALA A 196 -10.38 1.73 18.82
C ALA A 196 -11.66 1.82 19.66
N MET A 197 -12.81 1.64 19.02
CA MET A 197 -14.09 1.60 19.72
C MET A 197 -14.43 0.16 20.10
N ALA A 198 -14.99 -0.02 21.30
CA ALA A 198 -15.44 -1.33 21.75
C ALA A 198 -16.44 -1.91 20.73
N PRO A 199 -16.35 -3.22 20.41
CA PRO A 199 -17.32 -3.84 19.53
C PRO A 199 -18.70 -3.71 20.15
N SER A 200 -19.65 -3.11 19.43
CA SER A 200 -21.04 -3.04 19.87
C SER A 200 -21.60 -4.45 19.90
N VAL A 201 -21.69 -5.05 21.09
CA VAL A 201 -22.41 -6.30 21.31
C VAL A 201 -23.89 -6.00 21.03
N ARG A 202 -24.45 -6.60 20.00
CA ARG A 202 -25.90 -6.67 19.78
C ARG A 202 -26.36 -8.09 20.08
#